data_AF-A0A2X1BYV8-F1
#
_entry.id   AF-A0A2X1BYV8-F1
#
_cell.length_a   1.000
_cell.length_b   1.000
_cell.length_c   1.000
_cell.angle_alpha   90.00
_cell.angle_beta   90.00
_cell.angle_gamma   90.00
#
_symmetry.space_group_name_H-M   'P 1'
#
loop_
_entity.id
_entity.type
_entity.pdbx_description
1 polymer ?
#
loop_
_entity_poly.entity_id
_entity_poly.type
_entity_poly.pdbx_seq_one_letter_code
_entity_poly.pdbx_strand_id
1 'polypeptide(L)'
;MTYPNPYQTEANGELTPAVRKRIHKVRDLLGYSWADLGAEFDFSNTFVHGISRDDNPQRIRSKHIEGLIRSLEALEVKAGISSVAPAATKAPAKAAISDLSLEELVNAIAAKGFVVTISPKTA
;
A
#
# COMPACT_ATOMS: atom_id res chain seq x y z
N MET A 1 17.51 9.87 12.14
CA MET A 1 17.70 10.34 10.75
C MET A 1 16.33 10.52 10.13
N THR A 2 15.90 11.77 9.96
CA THR A 2 14.63 12.10 9.30
C THR A 2 14.92 12.09 7.81
N TYR A 3 14.54 11.02 7.12
CA TYR A 3 14.64 10.97 5.66
C TYR A 3 13.88 12.17 5.06
N PRO A 4 14.42 12.87 4.05
CA PRO A 4 13.64 13.87 3.34
C PRO A 4 12.44 13.15 2.73
N ASN A 5 11.24 13.56 3.13
CA ASN A 5 10.01 12.99 2.62
C ASN A 5 9.67 13.73 1.32
N PRO A 6 9.94 13.18 0.12
CA PRO A 6 9.72 13.88 -1.15
C PRO A 6 8.23 14.14 -1.44
N TYR A 7 7.34 13.54 -0.63
CA TYR A 7 5.91 13.59 -0.79
C TYR A 7 5.24 14.69 0.04
N GLN A 8 5.98 15.38 0.91
CA GLN A 8 5.50 16.52 1.69
C GLN A 8 6.36 17.77 1.49
N THR A 9 5.75 18.95 1.64
CA THR A 9 6.48 20.24 1.60
C THR A 9 7.37 20.42 2.82
N GLU A 10 6.89 19.98 3.99
CA GLU A 10 7.59 20.01 5.27
C GLU A 10 7.19 18.79 6.12
N ALA A 11 7.95 18.51 7.18
CA ALA A 11 7.61 17.42 8.10
C ALA A 11 6.25 17.66 8.77
N ASN A 12 5.35 16.68 8.70
CA ASN A 12 3.94 16.78 9.10
C ASN A 12 3.14 17.91 8.40
N GLY A 13 3.62 18.35 7.24
CA GLY A 13 3.01 19.38 6.43
C GLY A 13 1.99 18.84 5.43
N GLU A 14 1.76 19.67 4.42
CA GLU A 14 0.91 19.35 3.28
C GLU A 14 1.57 18.36 2.33
N LEU A 15 0.76 17.63 1.57
CA LEU A 15 1.23 16.86 0.43
C LEU A 15 1.81 17.79 -0.63
N THR A 16 2.86 17.37 -1.34
CA THR A 16 3.36 18.16 -2.47
C THR A 16 2.31 18.25 -3.58
N PRO A 17 2.32 19.33 -4.39
CA PRO A 17 1.40 19.48 -5.52
C PRO A 17 1.45 18.29 -6.51
N ALA A 18 2.61 17.66 -6.66
CA ALA A 18 2.77 16.48 -7.50
C ALA A 18 1.96 15.27 -6.99
N VAL A 19 1.96 15.02 -5.68
CA VAL A 19 1.20 13.92 -5.08
C VAL A 19 -0.30 14.18 -5.16
N ARG A 20 -0.75 15.42 -4.93
CA ARG A 20 -2.17 15.77 -5.07
C ARG A 20 -2.67 15.56 -6.49
N LYS A 21 -1.89 15.98 -7.50
CA LYS A 21 -2.20 15.71 -8.91
C LYS A 21 -2.32 14.22 -9.23
N ARG A 22 -1.47 13.36 -8.64
CA ARG A 22 -1.56 11.90 -8.78
C ARG A 22 -2.87 11.36 -8.21
N ILE A 23 -3.27 11.81 -7.02
CA ILE A 23 -4.54 11.43 -6.39
C ILE A 23 -5.73 11.80 -7.29
N HIS A 24 -5.78 13.02 -7.81
CA HIS A 24 -6.85 13.45 -8.73
C HIS A 24 -6.83 12.64 -10.03
N LYS A 25 -5.65 12.41 -10.62
CA LYS A 25 -5.54 11.60 -11.84
C LYS A 25 -6.07 10.19 -11.66
N VAL A 26 -5.71 9.53 -10.55
CA VAL A 26 -6.21 8.19 -10.21
C VAL A 26 -7.72 8.20 -10.02
N ARG A 27 -8.24 9.21 -9.31
CA ARG A 27 -9.67 9.41 -9.11
C ARG A 27 -10.42 9.48 -10.44
N ASP A 28 -9.94 10.32 -11.35
CA ASP A 28 -10.57 10.59 -12.63
C ASP A 28 -10.53 9.36 -13.55
N LEU A 29 -9.40 8.63 -13.57
CA LEU A 29 -9.26 7.43 -14.41
C LEU A 29 -10.05 6.24 -13.90
N LEU A 30 -10.12 6.04 -12.58
CA LEU A 30 -10.88 4.94 -11.98
C LEU A 30 -12.37 5.29 -11.78
N GLY A 31 -12.76 6.55 -11.98
CA GLY A 31 -14.12 7.04 -11.70
C GLY A 31 -14.50 6.98 -10.22
N TYR A 32 -13.51 7.03 -9.31
CA TYR A 32 -13.73 6.86 -7.88
C TYR A 32 -14.33 8.11 -7.23
N SER A 33 -15.24 7.90 -6.29
CA SER A 33 -15.65 8.95 -5.38
C SER A 33 -14.58 9.19 -4.32
N TRP A 34 -14.69 10.30 -3.58
CA TRP A 34 -13.83 10.55 -2.41
C TRP A 34 -14.02 9.51 -1.31
N ALA A 35 -15.17 8.84 -1.25
CA ALA A 35 -15.41 7.75 -0.32
C ALA A 35 -14.64 6.49 -0.70
N ASP A 36 -14.60 6.17 -2.00
CA ASP A 36 -13.87 4.99 -2.51
C ASP A 36 -12.36 5.16 -2.31
N LEU A 37 -11.83 6.36 -2.58
CA LEU A 37 -10.44 6.69 -2.27
C LEU A 37 -10.16 6.66 -0.76
N GLY A 38 -11.11 7.10 0.06
CA GLY A 38 -11.04 6.97 1.52
C GLY A 38 -10.84 5.52 1.95
N ALA A 39 -11.64 4.61 1.40
CA ALA A 39 -11.56 3.18 1.70
C ALA A 39 -10.22 2.56 1.26
N GLU A 40 -9.70 2.90 0.08
CA GLU A 40 -8.42 2.38 -0.42
C GLU A 40 -7.21 2.95 0.34
N PHE A 41 -7.32 4.16 0.89
CA PHE A 41 -6.26 4.79 1.67
C PHE A 41 -6.38 4.59 3.20
N ASP A 42 -7.42 3.90 3.67
CA ASP A 42 -7.75 3.76 5.10
C ASP A 42 -7.92 5.11 5.81
N PHE A 43 -8.59 6.04 5.14
CA PHE A 43 -8.90 7.38 5.66
C PHE A 43 -10.38 7.73 5.46
N SER A 44 -10.87 8.67 6.28
CA SER A 44 -12.19 9.26 6.04
C SER A 44 -12.24 10.01 4.71
N ASN A 45 -13.41 9.99 4.05
CA ASN A 45 -13.64 10.69 2.78
C ASN A 45 -13.31 12.20 2.88
N THR A 46 -13.67 12.83 4.00
CA THR A 46 -13.45 14.25 4.30
C THR A 46 -11.96 14.54 4.44
N PHE A 47 -11.20 13.62 5.00
CA PHE A 47 -9.76 13.77 5.15
C PHE A 47 -9.05 13.64 3.81
N VAL A 48 -9.39 12.62 3.01
CA VAL A 48 -8.79 12.46 1.67
C VAL A 48 -9.10 13.67 0.79
N HIS A 49 -10.35 14.11 0.78
CA HIS A 49 -10.74 15.33 0.07
C HIS A 49 -9.97 16.56 0.59
N GLY A 50 -9.78 16.66 1.91
CA GLY A 50 -9.05 17.75 2.56
C GLY A 50 -7.57 17.82 2.17
N ILE A 51 -6.86 16.69 2.17
CA ILE A 51 -5.42 16.63 1.84
C ILE A 51 -5.17 16.76 0.33
N SER A 52 -6.17 16.51 -0.52
CA SER A 52 -6.07 16.62 -1.97
C SER A 52 -6.44 17.98 -2.55
N ARG A 53 -6.90 18.96 -1.74
CA ARG A 53 -7.29 20.29 -2.25
C ARG A 53 -6.08 21.05 -2.81
N ASP A 54 -6.33 21.88 -3.83
CA ASP A 54 -5.28 22.71 -4.43
C ASP A 54 -5.06 24.03 -3.69
N ASP A 55 -6.12 24.64 -3.14
CA ASP A 55 -6.06 25.99 -2.55
C ASP A 55 -5.59 26.00 -1.09
N ASN A 56 -6.08 25.04 -0.29
CA ASN A 56 -5.78 24.92 1.14
C ASN A 56 -5.79 23.44 1.54
N PRO A 57 -4.69 22.71 1.30
CA PRO A 57 -4.61 21.29 1.60
C PRO A 57 -4.50 21.08 3.11
N GLN A 58 -5.18 20.06 3.63
CA GLN A 58 -4.98 19.66 5.01
C GLN A 58 -3.60 19.04 5.22
N ARG A 59 -3.05 19.26 6.42
CA ARG A 59 -1.80 18.65 6.87
C ARG A 59 -2.00 17.17 7.21
N ILE A 60 -0.98 16.37 6.94
CA ILE A 60 -0.95 14.95 7.27
C ILE A 60 0.36 14.62 8.00
N ARG A 61 0.29 13.77 9.04
CA ARG A 61 1.50 13.38 9.78
C ARG A 61 2.40 12.52 8.90
N SER A 62 3.71 12.75 8.95
CA SER A 62 4.67 12.05 8.08
C SER A 62 4.64 10.53 8.24
N LYS A 63 4.28 10.03 9.43
CA LYS A 63 4.12 8.58 9.68
C LYS A 63 3.06 7.89 8.80
N HIS A 64 2.10 8.65 8.25
CA HIS A 64 1.02 8.11 7.42
C HIS A 64 1.30 8.20 5.92
N ILE A 65 2.32 8.97 5.52
CA ILE A 65 2.63 9.23 4.12
C ILE A 65 3.03 7.96 3.38
N GLU A 66 3.86 7.13 4.01
CA GLU A 66 4.35 5.90 3.37
C GLU A 66 3.19 4.96 3.01
N GLY A 67 2.22 4.80 3.91
CA GLY A 67 1.01 4.02 3.64
C GLY A 67 0.17 4.61 2.52
N LEU A 68 -0.06 5.93 2.55
CA LEU A 68 -0.80 6.65 1.51
C LEU A 68 -0.16 6.48 0.14
N ILE A 69 1.16 6.65 0.03
CA ILE A 69 1.88 6.55 -1.24
C ILE A 69 1.87 5.12 -1.77
N ARG A 70 2.02 4.11 -0.90
CA ARG A 70 1.89 2.71 -1.32
C ARG A 70 0.51 2.39 -1.88
N SER A 71 -0.55 2.85 -1.20
CA SER A 71 -1.91 2.67 -1.72
C SER A 71 -2.13 3.43 -3.02
N LEU A 72 -1.62 4.67 -3.14
CA LEU A 72 -1.69 5.46 -4.36
C LEU A 72 -0.98 4.77 -5.54
N GLU A 73 0.22 4.23 -5.32
CA GLU A 73 0.96 3.47 -6.32
C GLU A 73 0.21 2.21 -6.74
N ALA A 74 -0.39 1.48 -5.79
CA ALA A 74 -1.22 0.33 -6.10
C ALA A 74 -2.43 0.70 -6.98
N LEU A 75 -3.07 1.85 -6.71
CA LEU A 75 -4.16 2.36 -7.54
C LEU A 75 -3.68 2.84 -8.91
N GLU A 76 -2.50 3.46 -9.02
CA GLU A 76 -1.93 3.88 -10.29
C GLU A 76 -1.62 2.70 -11.21
N VAL A 77 -1.18 1.57 -10.65
CA VAL A 77 -1.04 0.31 -11.37
C VAL A 77 -2.39 -0.21 -11.83
N LYS A 78 -3.40 -0.25 -10.95
CA LYS A 78 -4.78 -0.66 -11.33
C LYS A 78 -5.34 0.21 -12.45
N ALA A 79 -5.04 1.51 -12.41
CA ALA A 79 -5.47 2.49 -13.42
C ALA A 79 -4.64 2.44 -14.72
N GLY A 80 -3.61 1.58 -14.81
CA GLY A 80 -2.72 1.49 -15.97
C GLY A 80 -1.82 2.71 -16.17
N ILE A 81 -1.69 3.60 -15.17
CA ILE A 81 -0.83 4.79 -15.21
C ILE A 81 0.65 4.39 -15.07
N SER A 82 0.92 3.40 -14.23
CA SER A 82 2.28 2.96 -13.92
C SER A 82 2.45 1.48 -14.31
N SER A 83 3.48 1.21 -15.12
CA SER A 83 3.86 -0.17 -15.52
C SER A 83 4.81 -0.82 -14.51
N VAL A 84 5.13 -0.12 -13.42
CA VAL A 84 5.84 -0.71 -12.29
C VAL A 84 4.88 -1.69 -11.65
N ALA A 85 5.01 -2.98 -11.95
CA ALA A 85 4.32 -4.05 -11.23
C ALA A 85 4.34 -3.67 -9.75
N PRO A 86 3.18 -3.68 -9.07
CA PRO A 86 3.09 -3.15 -7.72
C PRO A 86 4.18 -3.87 -6.95
N ALA A 87 5.13 -3.12 -6.36
CA ALA A 87 6.12 -3.72 -5.51
C ALA A 87 5.30 -4.47 -4.49
N ALA A 88 5.31 -5.80 -4.62
CA ALA A 88 4.38 -6.66 -3.92
C ALA A 88 4.74 -6.57 -2.45
N THR A 89 4.19 -5.56 -1.78
CA THR A 89 3.87 -5.64 -0.38
C THR A 89 3.01 -6.88 -0.35
N LYS A 90 3.63 -7.98 0.05
CA LYS A 90 2.95 -9.19 0.44
C LYS A 90 1.90 -8.74 1.47
N ALA A 91 0.69 -8.44 1.01
CA ALA A 91 -0.45 -9.06 1.65
C ALA A 91 -0.01 -10.52 1.81
N PRO A 92 -0.13 -11.16 2.97
CA PRO A 92 -0.14 -12.59 2.96
C PRO A 92 -1.29 -12.92 2.03
N ALA A 93 -0.96 -13.23 0.77
CA ALA A 93 -1.78 -14.10 -0.01
C ALA A 93 -2.05 -15.21 0.98
N LYS A 94 -3.32 -15.37 1.34
CA LYS A 94 -3.80 -16.67 1.70
C LYS A 94 -3.58 -17.46 0.40
N ALA A 95 -2.32 -17.84 0.16
CA ALA A 95 -1.95 -18.78 -0.86
C ALA A 95 -2.88 -19.92 -0.55
N ALA A 96 -3.77 -20.22 -1.49
CA ALA A 96 -4.49 -21.46 -1.42
C ALA A 96 -3.40 -22.50 -1.19
N ILE A 97 -3.37 -23.08 0.01
CA ILE A 97 -2.34 -24.03 0.45
C ILE A 97 -2.39 -25.30 -0.43
N SER A 98 -3.36 -25.35 -1.36
CA SER A 98 -3.66 -26.44 -2.27
C SER A 98 -2.63 -26.72 -3.36
N ASP A 99 -1.73 -25.79 -3.70
CA ASP A 99 -0.78 -25.98 -4.83
C ASP A 99 0.71 -26.01 -4.44
N LEU A 100 1.05 -25.94 -3.15
CA LEU A 100 2.45 -26.04 -2.71
C LEU A 100 2.76 -27.49 -2.32
N SER A 101 3.85 -28.01 -2.86
CA SER A 101 4.37 -29.31 -2.44
C SER A 101 4.80 -29.28 -0.98
N LEU A 102 4.77 -30.43 -0.30
CA LEU A 102 5.21 -30.56 1.10
C LEU A 102 6.65 -30.06 1.29
N GLU A 103 7.50 -30.25 0.28
CA GLU A 103 8.89 -29.81 0.25
C GLU A 103 9.02 -28.28 0.23
N GLU A 104 8.20 -27.61 -0.58
CA GLU A 104 8.17 -26.14 -0.64
C GLU A 104 7.66 -25.52 0.66
N LEU A 105 6.69 -26.17 1.32
CA LEU A 105 6.21 -25.74 2.63
C LEU A 105 7.29 -25.86 3.70
N VAL A 106 8.02 -26.96 3.73
CA VAL A 106 9.13 -27.17 4.68
C VAL A 106 10.24 -26.14 4.47
N ASN A 107 10.61 -25.87 3.22
CA ASN A 107 11.61 -24.85 2.88
C ASN A 107 11.15 -23.43 3.27
N ALA A 108 9.87 -23.10 3.06
CA ALA A 108 9.32 -21.80 3.45
C ALA A 108 9.28 -21.62 4.97
N ILE A 109 9.05 -22.68 5.74
CA ILE A 109 9.07 -22.65 7.21
C ILE A 109 10.52 -22.53 7.72
N ALA A 110 11.46 -23.26 7.13
CA ALA A 110 12.88 -23.16 7.44
C ALA A 110 13.44 -21.76 7.17
N ALA A 111 13.06 -21.13 6.04
CA ALA A 111 13.44 -19.75 5.71
C ALA A 111 12.94 -18.71 6.72
N LYS A 112 11.91 -19.04 7.51
CA LYS A 112 11.39 -18.20 8.61
C LYS A 112 12.06 -18.48 9.96
N GLY A 113 13.07 -19.36 9.99
CA GLY A 113 13.84 -19.66 11.20
C GLY A 113 13.23 -20.73 12.11
N PHE A 114 12.27 -21.50 11.62
CA PHE A 114 11.65 -22.60 12.36
C PHE A 114 12.16 -23.95 11.85
N VAL A 115 12.48 -24.87 12.78
CA VAL A 115 12.87 -26.26 12.44
C VAL A 115 11.62 -27.15 12.50
N VAL A 116 11.26 -27.76 11.38
CA VAL A 116 10.14 -28.72 11.31
C VAL A 116 10.67 -30.13 11.52
N THR A 117 10.19 -30.82 12.55
CA THR A 117 10.49 -32.24 12.81
C THR A 117 9.25 -33.08 12.54
N ILE A 118 9.29 -33.92 11.51
CA ILE A 118 8.19 -34.84 11.19
C ILE A 118 8.46 -36.17 11.90
N SER A 119 7.66 -36.47 12.94
CA SER A 119 7.72 -37.77 13.61
C SER A 119 6.71 -38.71 12.97
N PRO A 120 7.11 -39.87 12.42
CA PRO A 120 6.16 -40.85 11.91
C PRO A 120 5.35 -41.41 13.08
N LYS A 121 4.03 -41.39 12.95
CA LYS A 121 3.15 -42.10 13.86
C LYS A 121 3.18 -43.58 13.45
N THR A 122 3.81 -44.42 14.26
CA THR A 122 3.63 -45.87 14.15
C THR A 122 2.15 -46.20 14.33
N ALA A 123 1.62 -46.98 13.39
CA ALA A 123 0.25 -47.48 13.40
C ALA A 123 -0.02 -48.36 14.62
#